data_AF-A0A511XFQ1-F1
#
_entry.id   AF-A0A511XFQ1-F1
#
_cell.length_a   1.000
_cell.length_b   1.000
_cell.length_c   1.000
_cell.angle_alpha   90.00
_cell.angle_beta   90.00
_cell.angle_gamma   90.00
#
_symmetry.space_group_name_H-M   'P 1'
#
loop_
_entity.id
_entity.type
_entity.pdbx_description
1 polymer ?
#
loop_
_entity_poly.entity_id
_entity_poly.type
_entity_poly.pdbx_seq_one_letter_code
_entity_poly.pdbx_strand_id
1 'polypeptide(L)'
;MHNADEQVDYLSADWDFHSALVALSDNRVLQGMYDGLRPNHERVGMTARPTAADLEILDREHSALYDSLMNHDATAGQMWLSRHLDTIGPRGEIISRI
;
A
#
# COMPACT_ATOMS: atom_id res chain seq x y z
N MET A 1 -10.17 -12.08 4.40
CA MET A 1 -9.96 -11.84 5.84
C MET A 1 -11.13 -12.43 6.60
N HIS A 2 -10.86 -13.28 7.58
CA HIS A 2 -11.84 -14.10 8.27
C HIS A 2 -12.28 -13.50 9.62
N ASN A 3 -11.56 -12.52 10.20
CA ASN A 3 -11.96 -11.81 11.43
C ASN A 3 -11.37 -10.38 11.51
N ALA A 4 -11.76 -9.62 12.53
CA ALA A 4 -11.36 -8.22 12.72
C ALA A 4 -9.88 -8.06 13.11
N ASP A 5 -9.30 -9.02 13.82
CA ASP A 5 -7.90 -8.96 14.25
C ASP A 5 -6.96 -9.10 13.05
N GLU A 6 -7.26 -10.03 12.13
CA GLU A 6 -6.53 -10.16 10.86
C GLU A 6 -6.57 -8.85 10.05
N GLN A 7 -7.72 -8.15 10.07
CA GLN A 7 -7.86 -6.86 9.37
C GLN A 7 -6.97 -5.79 9.96
N VAL A 8 -6.89 -5.70 11.29
CA VAL A 8 -6.00 -4.76 11.97
C VAL A 8 -4.53 -5.08 11.66
N ASP A 9 -4.14 -6.35 11.70
CA ASP A 9 -2.77 -6.77 11.40
C ASP A 9 -2.36 -6.42 9.97
N TYR A 10 -3.23 -6.70 8.99
CA TYR A 10 -3.00 -6.32 7.60
C TYR A 10 -2.87 -4.80 7.44
N LEU A 11 -3.76 -4.01 8.05
CA LEU A 11 -3.69 -2.55 7.94
C LEU A 11 -2.43 -1.99 8.59
N SER A 12 -1.95 -2.58 9.67
CA SER A 12 -0.67 -2.20 10.27
C SER A 12 0.49 -2.50 9.32
N ALA A 13 0.54 -3.69 8.73
CA ALA A 13 1.59 -4.05 7.78
C ALA A 13 1.55 -3.19 6.50
N ASP A 14 0.36 -2.91 5.99
CA ASP A 14 0.14 -2.02 4.84
C ASP A 14 0.63 -0.59 5.14
N TRP A 15 0.31 -0.06 6.31
CA TRP A 15 0.81 1.24 6.76
C TRP A 15 2.34 1.28 6.82
N ASP A 16 2.94 0.27 7.48
CA ASP A 16 4.39 0.20 7.66
C ASP A 16 5.13 0.12 6.32
N PHE A 17 4.58 -0.65 5.36
CA PHE A 17 5.12 -0.73 4.00
C PHE A 17 5.14 0.64 3.30
N HIS A 18 4.01 1.34 3.27
CA HIS A 18 3.94 2.63 2.57
C HIS A 18 4.72 3.73 3.29
N SER A 19 4.68 3.77 4.62
CA SER A 19 5.47 4.72 5.41
C SER A 19 6.98 4.53 5.16
N ALA A 20 7.44 3.27 5.08
CA ALA A 20 8.83 2.96 4.74
C ALA A 20 9.22 3.49 3.35
N LEU A 21 8.36 3.33 2.33
CA LEU A 21 8.62 3.87 0.98
C LEU A 21 8.76 5.39 1.00
N VAL A 22 7.91 6.10 1.75
CA VAL A 22 8.02 7.57 1.87
C VAL A 22 9.29 7.95 2.63
N ALA A 23 9.66 7.21 3.67
CA ALA A 23 10.88 7.46 4.44
C ALA A 23 12.16 7.31 3.60
N LEU A 24 12.16 6.43 2.57
CA LEU A 24 13.30 6.30 1.63
C LEU A 24 13.60 7.56 0.83
N SER A 25 12.67 8.54 0.78
CA SER A 25 12.93 9.83 0.12
C SER A 25 13.90 10.75 0.87
N ASP A 26 14.26 10.40 2.12
CA ASP A 26 15.02 11.24 3.08
C ASP A 26 14.43 12.66 3.25
N ASN A 27 13.14 12.83 2.92
CA ASN A 27 12.44 14.08 3.05
C ASN A 27 11.55 14.05 4.30
N ARG A 28 12.09 14.55 5.40
CA ARG A 28 11.40 14.59 6.71
C ARG A 28 10.09 15.36 6.71
N VAL A 29 9.93 16.34 5.82
CA VAL A 29 8.68 17.08 5.68
C VAL A 29 7.61 16.18 5.06
N LEU A 30 7.96 15.45 3.99
CA LEU A 30 7.04 14.49 3.37
C LEU A 30 6.69 13.35 4.33
N GLN A 31 7.67 12.83 5.08
CA GLN A 31 7.42 11.81 6.10
C GLN A 31 6.43 12.32 7.16
N GLY A 32 6.65 13.51 7.73
CA GLY A 32 5.73 14.07 8.73
C GLY A 32 4.33 14.36 8.20
N MET A 33 4.21 14.78 6.92
CA MET A 33 2.91 14.91 6.27
C MET A 33 2.23 13.56 6.10
N TYR A 34 2.99 12.53 5.69
CA TYR A 34 2.48 11.19 5.50
C TYR A 34 2.02 10.57 6.83
N ASP A 35 2.81 10.71 7.91
CA ASP A 35 2.45 10.22 9.25
C ASP A 35 1.10 10.78 9.74
N GLY A 36 0.80 12.04 9.39
CA GLY A 36 -0.48 12.66 9.67
C GLY A 36 -1.70 12.00 9.00
N LEU A 37 -1.48 11.18 7.96
CA LEU A 37 -2.53 10.44 7.26
C LEU A 37 -2.94 9.14 7.97
N ARG A 38 -2.19 8.67 8.98
CA ARG A 38 -2.44 7.39 9.65
C ARG A 38 -3.88 7.20 10.13
N PRO A 39 -4.49 8.16 10.85
CA PRO A 39 -5.86 7.98 11.32
C PRO A 39 -6.86 7.84 10.16
N ASN A 40 -6.59 8.50 9.02
CA ASN A 40 -7.44 8.40 7.85
C ASN A 40 -7.23 7.07 7.10
N HIS A 41 -5.99 6.59 7.00
CA HIS A 41 -5.67 5.27 6.45
C HIS A 41 -6.39 4.16 7.23
N GLU A 42 -6.26 4.14 8.57
CA GLU A 42 -6.93 3.17 9.44
C GLU A 42 -8.46 3.23 9.26
N ARG A 43 -9.03 4.44 9.22
CA ARG A 43 -10.48 4.64 9.02
C ARG A 43 -10.94 4.09 7.67
N VAL A 44 -10.23 4.37 6.58
CA VAL A 44 -10.57 3.88 5.24
C VAL A 44 -10.44 2.35 5.19
N GLY A 45 -9.32 1.82 5.68
CA GLY A 45 -9.02 0.40 5.72
C GLY A 45 -10.04 -0.43 6.50
N MET A 46 -10.53 0.07 7.64
CA MET A 46 -11.56 -0.59 8.44
C MET A 46 -12.93 -0.60 7.76
N THR A 47 -13.19 0.33 6.84
CA THR A 47 -14.41 0.35 6.02
C THR A 47 -14.28 -0.41 4.71
N ALA A 48 -13.05 -0.66 4.26
CA ALA A 48 -12.78 -1.46 3.07
C ALA A 48 -13.25 -2.91 3.26
N ARG A 49 -13.69 -3.53 2.16
CA ARG A 49 -14.14 -4.92 2.12
C ARG A 49 -13.50 -5.63 0.92
N PRO A 50 -12.16 -5.77 0.90
CA PRO A 50 -11.49 -6.40 -0.22
C PRO A 50 -11.85 -7.88 -0.29
N THR A 51 -12.00 -8.39 -1.51
CA THR A 51 -12.12 -9.83 -1.74
C THR A 51 -10.75 -10.52 -1.61
N ALA A 52 -10.73 -11.84 -1.52
CA ALA A 52 -9.46 -12.58 -1.52
C ALA A 52 -8.64 -12.32 -2.80
N ALA A 53 -9.32 -12.20 -3.95
CA ALA A 53 -8.67 -11.88 -5.21
C ALA A 53 -8.07 -10.46 -5.23
N ASP A 54 -8.72 -9.51 -4.56
CA ASP A 54 -8.21 -8.14 -4.43
C ASP A 54 -6.93 -8.12 -3.58
N LEU A 55 -6.91 -8.84 -2.46
CA LEU A 55 -5.73 -8.97 -1.61
C LEU A 55 -4.56 -9.65 -2.35
N GLU A 56 -4.83 -10.66 -3.18
CA GLU A 56 -3.79 -11.32 -3.98
C GLU A 56 -3.17 -10.37 -5.02
N ILE A 57 -3.97 -9.47 -5.61
CA ILE A 57 -3.46 -8.43 -6.51
C ILE A 57 -2.53 -7.48 -5.75
N LEU A 58 -2.97 -6.98 -4.60
CA LEU A 58 -2.18 -6.04 -3.79
C LEU A 58 -0.87 -6.66 -3.30
N ASP A 59 -0.92 -7.89 -2.79
CA ASP A 59 0.27 -8.61 -2.32
C ASP A 59 1.30 -8.83 -3.45
N ARG A 60 0.83 -9.15 -4.66
CA ARG A 60 1.69 -9.28 -5.85
C ARG A 60 2.35 -7.95 -6.22
N GLU A 61 1.61 -6.85 -6.17
CA GLU A 61 2.13 -5.51 -6.50
C GLU A 61 3.13 -5.03 -5.45
N HIS A 62 2.83 -5.21 -4.15
CA HIS A 62 3.76 -4.92 -3.06
C HIS A 62 5.06 -5.72 -3.19
N SER A 63 4.94 -7.03 -3.45
CA SER A 63 6.09 -7.92 -3.65
C SER A 63 6.93 -7.49 -4.86
N ALA A 64 6.30 -7.18 -5.99
CA ALA A 64 7.02 -6.76 -7.19
C ALA A 64 7.71 -5.39 -7.03
N LEU A 65 7.09 -4.48 -6.29
CA LEU A 65 7.71 -3.20 -5.93
C LEU A 65 8.92 -3.41 -5.00
N TYR A 66 8.77 -4.26 -3.98
CA TYR A 66 9.86 -4.63 -3.08
C TYR A 66 11.04 -5.26 -3.83
N ASP A 67 10.77 -6.22 -4.71
CA ASP A 67 11.80 -6.87 -5.53
C ASP A 67 12.51 -5.87 -6.43
N SER A 68 11.78 -4.91 -7.01
CA SER A 68 12.38 -3.84 -7.83
C SER A 68 13.33 -2.97 -7.02
N LEU A 69 12.97 -2.64 -5.77
CA LEU A 69 13.84 -1.88 -4.87
C LEU A 69 15.09 -2.68 -4.46
N MET A 70 14.94 -3.96 -4.14
CA MET A 70 16.07 -4.83 -3.77
C MET A 70 17.05 -5.05 -4.92
N ASN A 71 16.56 -5.06 -6.15
CA ASN A 71 17.37 -5.20 -7.36
C ASN A 71 17.88 -3.84 -7.90
N HIS A 72 17.58 -2.74 -7.22
CA HIS A 72 17.89 -1.37 -7.68
C HIS A 72 17.36 -1.04 -9.08
N ASP A 73 16.25 -1.66 -9.49
CA ASP A 73 15.59 -1.41 -10.77
C ASP A 73 14.56 -0.28 -10.61
N ALA A 74 15.03 0.95 -10.79
CA ALA A 74 14.19 2.13 -10.70
C ALA A 74 13.06 2.16 -11.74
N THR A 75 13.28 1.58 -12.94
CA THR A 75 12.28 1.57 -14.01
C THR A 75 11.13 0.64 -13.64
N ALA A 76 11.45 -0.59 -13.22
CA ALA A 76 10.45 -1.53 -12.75
C ALA A 76 9.74 -1.00 -11.50
N GLY A 77 10.48 -0.41 -10.56
CA GLY A 77 9.90 0.18 -9.35
C GLY A 77 8.88 1.28 -9.67
N GLN A 78 9.22 2.20 -10.58
CA GLN A 78 8.30 3.27 -10.99
C GLN A 78 7.06 2.71 -11.70
N MET A 79 7.22 1.69 -12.53
CA MET A 79 6.11 1.02 -13.21
C MET A 79 5.15 0.37 -12.19
N TRP A 80 5.68 -0.43 -11.26
CA TRP A 80 4.88 -1.12 -10.24
C TRP A 80 4.21 -0.14 -9.28
N LEU A 81 4.90 0.94 -8.88
CA LEU A 81 4.31 1.99 -8.05
C LEU A 81 3.14 2.68 -8.78
N SER A 82 3.34 3.07 -10.05
CA SER A 82 2.28 3.71 -10.84
C SER A 82 1.05 2.80 -10.96
N ARG A 83 1.29 1.53 -11.29
CA ARG A 83 0.24 0.51 -11.37
C ARG A 83 -0.52 0.36 -10.05
N HIS A 84 0.20 0.25 -8.93
CA HIS A 84 -0.41 0.10 -7.61
C HIS A 84 -1.33 1.27 -7.24
N LEU A 85 -0.88 2.50 -7.52
CA LEU A 85 -1.68 3.71 -7.28
C LEU A 85 -2.92 3.79 -8.18
N ASP A 86 -2.88 3.23 -9.39
CA ASP A 86 -4.03 3.14 -10.29
C ASP A 86 -4.99 1.99 -9.91
N THR A 87 -4.49 0.95 -9.23
CA THR A 87 -5.26 -0.20 -8.75
C THR A 87 -6.25 0.20 -7.66
N ILE A 88 -5.88 1.10 -6.75
CA ILE A 88 -6.65 1.44 -5.54
C ILE A 88 -7.44 2.75 -5.72
N GLY A 89 -8.75 2.68 -5.47
CA GLY A 89 -9.66 3.81 -5.47
C GLY A 89 -9.65 4.59 -4.15
N PRO A 90 -10.33 5.75 -4.11
CA PRO A 90 -10.28 6.69 -2.98
C PRO A 90 -10.89 6.16 -1.68
N ARG A 91 -11.55 4.99 -1.68
CA ARG A 91 -12.11 4.33 -0.49
C ARG A 91 -11.45 2.97 -0.22
N GLY A 92 -10.29 2.70 -0.80
CA GLY A 92 -9.57 1.43 -0.63
C GLY A 92 -10.18 0.27 -1.42
N GLU A 93 -11.03 0.55 -2.40
CA GLU A 93 -11.59 -0.43 -3.33
C GLU A 93 -10.68 -0.64 -4.54
N ILE A 94 -10.58 -1.86 -5.04
CA ILE A 94 -9.85 -2.12 -6.29
C ILE A 94 -10.70 -1.61 -7.46
N ILE A 95 -10.22 -0.57 -8.14
CA ILE A 95 -10.91 0.07 -9.27
C ILE A 95 -10.31 -0.30 -10.62
N SER A 96 -9.10 -0.86 -10.63
CA SER A 96 -8.40 -1.29 -11.84
C SER A 96 -7.83 -2.70 -11.62
N ARG A 97 -8.07 -3.59 -12.58
CA ARG A 97 -7.59 -4.99 -12.60
C ARG A 97 -6.64 -5.27 -13.77
N ILE A 98 -6.05 -4.21 -14.34
CA ILE A 98 -5.05 -4.30 -15.42
C ILE A 98 -3.89 -5.17 -14.94
#